data_AF-A8FHM2-F1
#
_entry.id   AF-A8FHM2-F1
#
_cell.length_a   1.000
_cell.length_b   1.000
_cell.length_c   1.000
_cell.angle_alpha   90.00
_cell.angle_beta   90.00
_cell.angle_gamma   90.00
#
_symmetry.space_group_name_H-M   'P 1'
#
loop_
_entity.id
_entity.type
_entity.pdbx_description
1 polymer ?
#
loop_
_entity_poly.entity_id
_entity_poly.type
_entity_poly.pdbx_seq_one_letter_code
_entity_poly.pdbx_strand_id
1 'polypeptide(L)' 'MEVQKISAGTIARLVLLLLALVNSALTAAGKSPIPIDEEGIQQFITLAFLGITSLWAYWKNNDITKKARTKKAE' A
#
# COMPACT_ATOMS: atom_id res chain seq x y z
N MET A 1 20.66 15.87 -20.47
CA MET A 1 19.69 16.35 -19.46
C MET A 1 19.72 15.36 -18.31
N GLU A 2 20.19 15.77 -17.14
CA GLU A 2 20.11 14.96 -15.92
C GLU A 2 18.63 14.91 -15.48
N VAL A 3 18.02 13.73 -15.46
CA VAL A 3 16.64 13.55 -14.99
C VAL A 3 16.66 13.60 -13.47
N GLN A 4 16.20 14.72 -12.90
CA GLN A 4 16.04 14.88 -11.45
C GLN A 4 15.13 13.77 -10.91
N LYS A 5 15.64 12.96 -9.98
CA LYS A 5 14.84 11.94 -9.31
C LYS A 5 13.74 12.61 -8.50
N ILE A 6 12.50 12.20 -8.71
CA ILE A 6 11.37 12.70 -7.92
C ILE A 6 11.64 12.37 -6.45
N SER A 7 11.63 13.39 -5.59
CA SER A 7 11.89 13.20 -4.16
C SER A 7 10.73 12.46 -3.50
N ALA A 8 11.03 11.69 -2.45
CA ALA A 8 10.00 11.03 -1.65
C ALA A 8 8.99 12.03 -1.07
N GLY A 9 9.43 13.23 -0.69
CA GLY A 9 8.56 14.30 -0.22
C GLY A 9 7.58 14.81 -1.28
N THR A 10 8.00 14.88 -2.55
CA THR A 10 7.13 15.25 -3.67
C THR A 10 6.03 14.21 -3.87
N ILE A 11 6.38 12.92 -3.81
CA ILE A 11 5.43 11.82 -3.92
C ILE A 11 4.45 11.83 -2.75
N ALA A 12 4.95 11.98 -1.52
CA ALA A 12 4.12 12.04 -0.33
C ALA A 12 3.09 13.19 -0.40
N ARG A 13 3.53 14.38 -0.85
CA ARG A 13 2.62 15.52 -1.03
C ARG A 13 1.55 15.26 -2.08
N LEU A 14 1.89 14.61 -3.20
CA LEU A 14 0.90 14.22 -4.21
C LEU A 14 -0.09 13.18 -3.70
N VAL A 15 0.38 12.18 -2.93
CA VAL A 15 -0.48 11.15 -2.33
C VAL A 15 -1.44 11.75 -1.32
N LEU A 16 -0.95 12.60 -0.41
CA LEU A 16 -1.79 13.31 0.57
C LEU A 16 -2.81 14.21 -0.10
N LEU A 17 -2.42 14.91 -1.17
CA LEU A 17 -3.33 15.74 -1.95
C LEU A 17 -4.43 14.91 -2.63
N LEU A 18 -4.10 13.76 -3.20
CA LEU A 18 -5.07 12.81 -3.76
C LEU A 18 -6.03 12.28 -2.69
N LEU A 19 -5.52 11.89 -1.52
CA LEU A 19 -6.32 11.45 -0.38
C LEU A 19 -7.30 12.54 0.08
N ALA A 20 -6.83 13.78 0.18
CA ALA A 20 -7.67 14.92 0.53
C ALA A 20 -8.77 15.16 -0.52
N LEU A 21 -8.45 15.03 -1.81
CA LEU A 21 -9.44 15.17 -2.89
C LEU A 21 -10.49 14.05 -2.83
N VAL A 22 -10.08 12.81 -2.61
CA VAL A 22 -11.01 11.67 -2.42
C VAL A 22 -11.91 11.91 -1.21
N ASN A 23 -11.35 12.38 -0.09
CA ASN A 23 -12.14 12.77 1.07
C ASN A 23 -13.13 13.88 0.77
N SER A 24 -12.73 14.91 0.02
CA SER A 24 -13.62 15.99 -0.38
C SER A 24 -14.81 15.47 -1.21
N ALA A 25 -14.57 14.50 -2.10
CA ALA A 25 -15.61 13.87 -2.90
C ALA A 25 -16.51 12.94 -2.06
N LEU A 26 -15.94 12.16 -1.13
CA LEU A 26 -16.70 11.32 -0.20
C LEU A 26 -17.63 12.16 0.69
N THR A 27 -17.12 13.26 1.24
CA THR A 27 -17.91 14.21 2.03
C THR A 27 -19.02 14.83 1.19
N ALA A 28 -18.73 15.25 -0.05
CA ALA A 28 -19.76 15.76 -0.96
C ALA A 28 -20.83 14.71 -1.31
N ALA A 29 -20.46 13.42 -1.34
CA ALA A 29 -21.36 12.30 -1.53
C ALA A 29 -22.07 11.84 -0.25
N GLY A 30 -21.89 12.54 0.89
CA GLY A 30 -22.47 12.20 2.19
C GLY A 30 -21.94 10.89 2.79
N LYS A 31 -20.77 10.41 2.34
CA LYS A 31 -20.09 9.25 2.91
C LYS A 31 -19.12 9.68 4.01
N SER A 32 -18.86 8.77 4.95
CA SER A 32 -17.88 9.02 6.00
C SER A 32 -16.50 9.22 5.37
N PRO A 33 -15.79 10.33 5.70
CA PRO A 33 -14.46 10.59 5.18
C PRO A 33 -13.46 9.55 5.69
N ILE A 34 -12.38 9.34 4.93
CA ILE A 34 -11.27 8.51 5.39
C ILE A 34 -10.59 9.26 6.55
N PRO A 35 -10.41 8.63 7.72
CA PRO A 35 -9.70 9.25 8.84
C PRO A 35 -8.22 9.47 8.48
N ILE A 36 -7.80 10.74 8.43
CA ILE A 36 -6.41 11.18 8.16
C ILE A 36 -5.73 11.63 9.46
N ASP A 37 -6.25 11.21 10.62
CA ASP A 37 -5.59 11.38 11.90
C ASP A 37 -4.42 10.38 12.05
N GLU A 38 -3.54 10.62 13.02
CA GLU A 38 -2.31 9.83 13.19
C GLU A 38 -2.63 8.34 13.38
N GLU A 39 -3.67 8.03 14.15
CA GLU A 39 -4.11 6.66 14.39
C GLU A 39 -4.64 6.00 13.11
N GLY A 40 -5.50 6.68 12.34
CA GLY A 40 -6.03 6.18 11.07
C GLY A 40 -4.94 5.94 10.01
N ILE A 41 -3.97 6.85 9.90
CA ILE A 41 -2.82 6.70 8.98
C ILE A 41 -1.95 5.51 9.40
N GLN A 42 -1.61 5.42 10.69
CA GLN A 42 -0.79 4.34 11.21
C GLN A 42 -1.44 2.98 10.97
N GLN A 43 -2.75 2.86 11.24
CA GLN A 43 -3.50 1.64 10.97
C GLN A 43 -3.53 1.31 9.48
N PHE A 44 -3.78 2.29 8.61
CA PHE A 44 -3.80 2.07 7.16
C PHE A 44 -2.45 1.56 6.65
N ILE A 45 -1.34 2.21 7.03
CA ILE A 45 0.02 1.78 6.64
C ILE A 45 0.31 0.39 7.18
N THR A 46 -0.04 0.11 8.44
CA THR A 46 0.19 -1.19 9.07
C THR A 46 -0.58 -2.30 8.35
N LEU A 47 -1.87 -2.09 8.08
CA LEU A 47 -2.70 -3.05 7.35
C LEU A 47 -2.22 -3.25 5.92
N ALA A 48 -1.85 -2.18 5.22
CA ALA A 48 -1.29 -2.27 3.87
C ALA A 48 0.03 -3.06 3.86
N PHE A 49 0.92 -2.78 4.82
CA PHE A 49 2.18 -3.50 4.98
C PHE A 49 1.95 -4.98 5.29
N LEU A 50 1.06 -5.30 6.25
CA LEU A 50 0.69 -6.68 6.57
C LEU A 50 0.05 -7.39 5.38
N GLY A 51 -0.81 -6.72 4.63
CA GLY A 51 -1.43 -7.26 3.42
C GLY A 51 -0.39 -7.60 2.35
N ILE A 52 0.50 -6.66 2.03
CA ILE A 52 1.57 -6.86 1.03
C ILE A 52 2.54 -7.94 1.50
N THR A 53 2.99 -7.91 2.75
CA THR A 53 3.93 -8.90 3.28
C THR A 53 3.30 -10.28 3.39
N SER A 54 2.03 -10.37 3.78
CA SER A 54 1.28 -11.63 3.81
C SER A 54 1.10 -12.18 2.39
N LEU A 55 0.69 -11.36 1.42
CA LEU A 55 0.62 -11.77 0.02
C LEU A 55 1.99 -12.20 -0.51
N TRP A 56 3.05 -11.44 -0.23
CA TRP A 56 4.40 -11.73 -0.69
C TRP A 56 4.95 -13.02 -0.06
N ALA A 57 4.74 -13.20 1.25
CA ALA A 57 5.10 -14.42 1.97
C ALA A 57 4.29 -15.61 1.47
N TYR A 58 3.00 -15.45 1.21
CA TYR A 58 2.16 -16.47 0.60
C TYR A 58 2.68 -16.83 -0.80
N TRP A 59 2.94 -15.85 -1.66
CA TRP A 59 3.44 -16.08 -3.02
C TRP A 59 4.83 -16.75 -3.02
N LYS A 60 5.69 -16.39 -2.06
CA LYS A 60 7.06 -16.93 -1.94
C LYS A 60 7.14 -18.29 -1.24
N ASN A 61 6.33 -18.54 -0.21
CA ASN A 61 6.28 -19.84 0.49
C ASN A 61 5.37 -20.85 -0.19
N ASN A 62 4.41 -20.41 -1.01
CA ASN A 62 3.45 -21.26 -1.71
C ASN A 62 3.73 -21.32 -3.22
N ASP A 63 4.99 -21.18 -3.62
CA ASP A 63 5.48 -21.22 -5.00
C ASP A 63 4.65 -22.20 -5.87
N ILE A 64 3.71 -21.63 -6.65
CA ILE A 64 3.06 -22.29 -7.79
C ILE A 64 4.10 -22.55 -8.92
N THR A 65 5.34 -22.12 -8.71
CA THR A 65 6.51 -22.45 -9.50
C THR A 65 6.97 -23.89 -9.23
N LYS A 66 7.29 -24.64 -10.30
CA LYS A 66 7.79 -26.03 -10.25
C LYS A 66 8.95 -26.27 -9.25
N LYS A 67 9.69 -25.24 -8.86
CA LYS A 67 10.86 -25.31 -7.95
C LYS A 67 10.53 -25.59 -6.47
N ALA A 68 9.34 -25.25 -5.97
CA ALA A 68 8.99 -25.58 -4.57
C ALA A 68 8.47 -27.00 -4.38
N ARG A 69 7.95 -27.64 -5.43
CA ARG A 69 7.48 -29.04 -5.36
C ARG A 69 8.62 -30.05 -5.20
N THR A 70 9.84 -29.71 -5.64
CA THR A 70 11.01 -30.59 -5.53
C THR A 70 11.69 -30.59 -4.17
N LYS A 71 11.41 -29.61 -3.28
CA LYS A 71 11.99 -29.59 -1.93
C LYS A 71 11.25 -30.45 -0.88
N LYS A 72 10.11 -31.05 -1.24
CA LYS A 72 9.35 -31.96 -0.35
C LYS A 72 9.57 -33.44 -0.68
N ALA A 73 10.51 -33.76 -1.57
CA ALA A 73 10.91 -35.13 -1.88
C ALA A 73 12.35 -35.36 -1.43
N GLU A 74 12.61 -35.16 -0.14
CA GLU A 74 13.76 -35.73 0.59
C GLU A 74 13.33 -35.98 2.04
#